data_AF-A0A926XW55-F1
#
_entry.id   AF-A0A926XW55-F1
#
_cell.length_a   1.000
_cell.length_b   1.000
_cell.length_c   1.000
_cell.angle_alpha   90.00
_cell.angle_beta   90.00
_cell.angle_gamma   90.00
#
_symmetry.space_group_name_H-M   'P 1'
#
loop_
_entity.id
_entity.type
_entity.pdbx_description
1 polymer ?
#
loop_
_entity_poly.entity_id
_entity_poly.type
_entity_poly.pdbx_seq_one_letter_code
_entity_poly.pdbx_strand_id
1 'polypeptide(L)'
;MGHERISRLPGTKKWRNIVDELTEFSSKNNNVGSLADKTVRNVAGQIERMNQDKGVLASFSYLLVLLHASKQRDPHAFLQQNGISLSPSFSLFELARSIKQFNQANCDNTEYATIASQALIDTVSTWTKRDQEQTALFFGGEADPFEPWRQAADGGGFSEISRIYFSNFLGRYLKYFLEREASASFKNLFDHSDFAKRLDSHLNEISKSAFETTKVTQQFAAGWYNKNAAKQFPDASDIQGFVGYALKKLKNNLVFNLDAED
;
A
#
# COMPACT_ATOMS: atom_id res chain seq x y z
N MET A 1 11.29 -9.57 25.73
CA MET A 1 11.54 -10.89 25.11
C MET A 1 11.32 -10.71 23.61
N GLY A 2 12.35 -10.18 22.95
CA GLY A 2 12.29 -9.78 21.55
C GLY A 2 12.49 -10.98 20.64
N HIS A 3 11.46 -11.36 19.90
CA HIS A 3 11.64 -12.11 18.67
C HIS A 3 11.77 -11.08 17.55
N GLU A 4 12.96 -10.48 17.43
CA GLU A 4 13.38 -9.88 16.18
C GLU A 4 13.45 -11.01 15.14
N ARG A 5 12.34 -11.24 14.44
CA ARG A 5 12.43 -11.78 13.09
C ARG A 5 12.90 -10.63 12.22
N ILE A 6 14.21 -10.36 12.28
CA ILE A 6 14.90 -9.69 11.19
C ILE A 6 14.50 -10.49 9.96
N SER A 7 13.68 -9.93 9.07
CA SER A 7 13.43 -10.56 7.78
C SER A 7 14.80 -10.89 7.20
N ARG A 8 15.10 -12.18 7.05
CA ARG A 8 16.39 -12.59 6.47
C ARG A 8 16.43 -11.95 5.10
N LEU A 9 17.37 -11.03 4.91
CA LEU A 9 17.73 -10.53 3.58
C LEU A 9 17.83 -11.76 2.67
N PRO A 10 17.18 -11.78 1.50
CA PRO A 10 17.12 -12.99 0.69
C PRO A 10 18.55 -13.50 0.42
N GLY A 11 18.99 -14.60 1.03
CA GLY A 11 20.36 -15.12 0.86
C GLY A 11 20.63 -15.71 -0.53
N THR A 12 19.76 -15.44 -1.51
CA THR A 12 19.81 -16.02 -2.84
C THR A 12 20.98 -15.44 -3.64
N LYS A 13 21.52 -16.22 -4.59
CA LYS A 13 22.53 -15.71 -5.53
C LYS A 13 22.02 -14.47 -6.29
N LYS A 14 20.72 -14.46 -6.62
CA LYS A 14 20.07 -13.32 -7.28
C LYS A 14 20.11 -12.04 -6.44
N TRP A 15 19.90 -12.16 -5.12
CA TRP A 15 19.94 -11.01 -4.22
C TRP A 15 21.35 -10.46 -4.04
N ARG A 16 22.35 -11.34 -3.90
CA ARG A 16 23.75 -10.90 -3.82
C ARG A 16 24.17 -10.10 -5.04
N ASN A 17 23.77 -10.53 -6.24
CA ASN A 17 24.03 -9.77 -7.46
C ASN A 17 23.37 -8.37 -7.44
N ILE A 18 22.16 -8.23 -6.89
CA ILE A 18 21.49 -6.91 -6.74
C ILE A 18 22.30 -6.01 -5.80
N VAL A 19 22.80 -6.56 -4.70
CA VAL A 19 23.64 -5.81 -3.73
C VAL A 19 24.97 -5.42 -4.35
N ASP A 20 25.61 -6.31 -5.11
CA ASP A 20 26.87 -6.01 -5.79
C ASP A 20 26.70 -4.85 -6.79
N GLU A 21 25.65 -4.89 -7.63
CA GLU A 21 25.31 -3.82 -8.57
C GLU A 21 24.94 -2.49 -7.89
N LEU A 22 24.36 -2.55 -6.67
CA LEU A 22 24.09 -1.38 -5.85
C LEU A 22 25.39 -0.68 -5.42
N THR A 23 26.44 -1.44 -5.13
CA THR A 23 27.76 -0.90 -4.74
C THR A 23 28.47 -0.18 -5.89
N GLU A 24 28.08 -0.47 -7.14
CA GLU A 24 28.58 0.16 -8.36
C GLU A 24 27.79 1.43 -8.75
N PHE A 25 26.82 1.85 -7.94
CA PHE A 25 26.04 3.07 -8.21
C PHE A 25 26.92 4.32 -8.34
N SER A 26 26.60 5.13 -9.35
CA SER A 26 27.19 6.44 -9.58
C SER A 26 26.13 7.39 -10.13
N SER A 27 26.20 8.67 -9.78
CA SER A 27 25.30 9.70 -10.34
C SER A 27 25.30 9.77 -11.88
N LYS A 28 26.32 9.19 -12.53
CA LYS A 28 26.47 9.12 -13.99
C LYS A 28 25.90 7.86 -14.65
N ASN A 29 25.56 6.82 -13.89
CA ASN A 29 24.94 5.60 -14.43
C ASN A 29 23.42 5.58 -14.15
N ASN A 30 22.68 4.84 -14.97
CA ASN A 30 21.23 4.68 -14.85
C ASN A 30 20.85 3.28 -14.32
N ASN A 31 21.66 2.73 -13.40
CA ASN A 31 21.49 1.36 -12.91
C ASN A 31 20.29 1.19 -11.96
N VAL A 32 19.71 2.29 -11.45
CA VAL A 32 18.60 2.28 -10.49
C VAL A 32 17.38 1.56 -11.04
N GLY A 33 17.06 1.75 -12.33
CA GLY A 33 15.93 1.06 -12.96
C GLY A 33 16.13 -0.46 -12.98
N SER A 34 17.27 -0.91 -13.52
CA SER A 34 17.63 -2.34 -13.54
C SER A 34 17.65 -2.97 -12.15
N LEU A 35 18.12 -2.24 -11.13
CA LEU A 35 18.11 -2.67 -9.73
C LEU A 35 16.68 -2.83 -9.18
N ALA A 36 15.78 -1.91 -9.51
CA ALA A 36 14.38 -2.01 -9.14
C ALA A 36 13.71 -3.22 -9.80
N ASP A 37 13.94 -3.45 -11.09
CA ASP A 37 13.37 -4.55 -11.86
C ASP A 37 13.84 -5.91 -11.33
N LYS A 38 15.14 -6.04 -11.08
CA LYS A 38 15.72 -7.25 -10.46
C LYS A 38 15.16 -7.47 -9.06
N THR A 39 14.95 -6.41 -8.29
CA THR A 39 14.33 -6.48 -6.97
C THR A 39 12.91 -7.01 -7.07
N VAL A 40 12.08 -6.44 -7.96
CA VAL A 40 10.71 -6.92 -8.24
C VAL A 40 10.73 -8.41 -8.56
N ARG A 41 11.57 -8.86 -9.51
CA ARG A 41 11.68 -10.28 -9.89
C ARG A 41 12.09 -11.16 -8.70
N ASN A 42 12.97 -10.68 -7.82
CA ASN A 42 13.45 -11.45 -6.67
C ASN A 42 12.42 -11.53 -5.52
N VAL A 43 11.63 -10.48 -5.30
CA VAL A 43 10.63 -10.44 -4.21
C VAL A 43 9.21 -10.84 -4.65
N ALA A 44 8.98 -11.08 -5.95
CA ALA A 44 7.68 -11.46 -6.52
C ALA A 44 6.99 -12.61 -5.77
N GLY A 45 7.74 -13.67 -5.41
CA GLY A 45 7.19 -14.81 -4.66
C GLY A 45 6.87 -14.52 -3.19
N GLN A 46 7.37 -13.42 -2.64
CA GLN A 46 7.02 -12.94 -1.29
C GLN A 46 5.76 -12.08 -1.33
N ILE A 47 5.57 -11.30 -2.41
CA ILE A 47 4.37 -10.46 -2.61
C ILE A 47 3.09 -11.30 -2.51
N GLU A 48 3.05 -12.49 -3.10
CA GLU A 48 1.85 -13.35 -3.04
C GLU A 48 1.53 -13.85 -1.64
N ARG A 49 2.52 -13.98 -0.76
CA ARG A 49 2.33 -14.51 0.59
C ARG A 49 1.90 -13.46 1.60
N MET A 50 1.90 -12.18 1.22
CA MET A 50 1.50 -11.09 2.11
C MET A 50 0.02 -11.09 2.46
N ASN A 51 -0.82 -11.79 1.70
CA ASN A 51 -2.21 -11.99 2.09
C ASN A 51 -2.36 -12.90 3.33
N GLN A 52 -1.28 -13.47 3.85
CA GLN A 52 -1.25 -14.20 5.12
C GLN A 52 -0.65 -13.36 6.26
N ASP A 53 -0.08 -12.19 5.96
CA ASP A 53 0.48 -11.31 6.98
C ASP A 53 -0.64 -10.57 7.71
N LYS A 54 -0.65 -10.69 9.05
CA LYS A 54 -1.70 -10.08 9.89
C LYS A 54 -1.71 -8.56 9.79
N GLY A 55 -0.55 -7.91 9.65
CA GLY A 55 -0.45 -6.46 9.55
C GLY A 55 -0.90 -5.91 8.21
N VAL A 56 -0.68 -6.68 7.13
CA VAL A 56 -1.24 -6.36 5.80
C VAL A 56 -2.76 -6.48 5.83
N LEU A 57 -3.29 -7.59 6.37
CA LEU A 57 -4.73 -7.81 6.47
C LEU A 57 -5.42 -6.81 7.40
N ALA A 58 -4.83 -6.50 8.56
CA ALA A 58 -5.39 -5.50 9.48
C ALA A 58 -5.39 -4.10 8.87
N SER A 59 -4.31 -3.70 8.20
CA SER A 59 -4.28 -2.43 7.46
C SER A 59 -5.39 -2.38 6.40
N PHE A 60 -5.55 -3.40 5.56
CA PHE A 60 -6.60 -3.37 4.55
C PHE A 60 -8.02 -3.45 5.17
N SER A 61 -8.17 -4.17 6.28
CA SER A 61 -9.44 -4.24 7.02
C SER A 61 -9.84 -2.89 7.59
N TYR A 62 -8.89 -2.08 8.08
CA TYR A 62 -9.17 -0.70 8.53
C TYR A 62 -9.84 0.11 7.42
N LEU A 63 -9.31 0.02 6.19
CA LEU A 63 -9.90 0.71 5.03
C LEU A 63 -11.35 0.26 4.82
N LEU A 64 -11.62 -1.05 4.85
CA LEU A 64 -12.99 -1.57 4.71
C LEU A 64 -13.91 -1.11 5.83
N VAL A 65 -13.43 -1.09 7.08
CA VAL A 65 -14.21 -0.61 8.23
C VAL A 65 -14.59 0.86 8.03
N LEU A 66 -13.65 1.69 7.58
CA LEU A 66 -13.88 3.11 7.30
C LEU A 66 -14.92 3.33 6.19
N LEU A 67 -14.80 2.58 5.09
CA LEU A 67 -15.76 2.64 3.98
C LEU A 67 -17.14 2.17 4.42
N HIS A 68 -17.23 1.06 5.16
CA HIS A 68 -18.51 0.52 5.62
C HIS A 68 -19.17 1.43 6.65
N ALA A 69 -18.40 2.01 7.58
CA ALA A 69 -18.86 3.00 8.56
C ALA A 69 -19.49 4.21 7.88
N SER A 70 -18.90 4.70 6.78
CA SER A 70 -19.38 5.88 6.06
C SER A 70 -20.81 5.76 5.53
N LYS A 71 -21.30 4.53 5.34
CA LYS A 71 -22.66 4.23 4.86
C LYS A 71 -23.64 3.92 6.00
N GLN A 72 -23.20 3.86 7.25
CA GLN A 72 -24.06 3.56 8.38
C GLN A 72 -24.86 4.78 8.82
N ARG A 73 -25.98 4.52 9.53
CA ARG A 73 -26.76 5.59 10.18
C ARG A 73 -25.97 6.27 11.30
N ASP A 74 -25.14 5.51 12.00
CA ASP A 74 -24.22 6.01 13.02
C ASP A 74 -22.80 5.48 12.71
N PRO A 75 -22.01 6.24 11.91
CA PRO A 75 -20.66 5.86 11.54
C PRO A 75 -19.74 5.67 12.75
N HIS A 76 -19.85 6.54 13.77
CA HIS A 76 -18.97 6.49 14.94
C HIS A 76 -19.23 5.26 15.79
N ALA A 77 -20.50 4.88 16.00
CA ALA A 77 -20.82 3.64 16.71
C ALA A 77 -20.25 2.42 15.99
N PHE A 78 -20.33 2.36 14.66
CA PHE A 78 -19.75 1.25 13.88
C PHE A 78 -18.23 1.22 13.99
N LEU A 79 -17.55 2.37 13.88
CA LEU A 79 -16.10 2.45 14.07
C LEU A 79 -15.68 1.94 15.46
N GLN A 80 -16.36 2.38 16.52
CA GLN A 80 -16.04 1.96 17.89
C GLN A 80 -16.23 0.47 18.10
N GLN A 81 -17.31 -0.11 17.58
CA GLN A 81 -17.55 -1.57 17.62
C GLN A 81 -16.44 -2.37 16.93
N ASN A 82 -15.78 -1.77 15.95
CA ASN A 82 -14.66 -2.35 15.23
C ASN A 82 -13.29 -1.87 15.75
N GLY A 83 -13.23 -1.32 16.98
CA GLY A 83 -11.96 -0.97 17.63
C GLY A 83 -11.28 0.31 17.08
N ILE A 84 -12.02 1.14 16.35
CA ILE A 84 -11.55 2.43 15.83
C ILE A 84 -12.22 3.56 16.61
N SER A 85 -11.41 4.42 17.22
CA SER A 85 -11.91 5.60 17.95
C SER A 85 -11.44 6.86 17.24
N LEU A 86 -12.40 7.63 16.71
CA LEU A 86 -12.19 8.92 16.06
C LEU A 86 -13.14 9.95 16.64
N SER A 87 -12.66 11.19 16.78
CA SER A 87 -13.46 12.35 17.15
C SER A 87 -14.53 12.67 16.10
N PRO A 88 -15.63 13.36 16.45
CA PRO A 88 -16.72 13.68 15.51
C PRO A 88 -16.29 14.44 14.24
N SER A 89 -15.18 15.16 14.29
CA SER A 89 -14.62 15.96 13.18
C SER A 89 -13.15 15.62 12.93
N PHE A 90 -12.82 14.34 12.98
CA PHE A 90 -11.45 13.85 12.94
C PHE A 90 -10.63 14.39 11.75
N SER A 91 -9.36 14.69 12.02
CA SER A 91 -8.41 15.15 11.01
C SER A 91 -7.66 13.98 10.34
N LEU A 92 -6.96 14.27 9.24
CA LEU A 92 -6.03 13.30 8.62
C LEU A 92 -4.92 12.83 9.58
N PHE A 93 -4.46 13.71 10.47
CA PHE A 93 -3.47 13.34 11.49
C PHE A 93 -4.03 12.37 12.51
N GLU A 94 -5.28 12.57 12.93
CA GLU A 94 -5.98 11.66 13.83
C GLU A 94 -6.22 10.31 13.15
N LEU A 95 -6.66 10.33 11.88
CA LEU A 95 -6.83 9.13 11.08
C LEU A 95 -5.52 8.35 10.93
N ALA A 96 -4.40 9.03 10.64
CA ALA A 96 -3.09 8.41 10.52
C ALA A 96 -2.62 7.77 11.84
N ARG A 97 -2.92 8.40 12.98
CA ARG A 97 -2.64 7.84 14.31
C ARG A 97 -3.50 6.60 14.56
N SER A 98 -4.79 6.68 14.27
CA SER A 98 -5.76 5.59 14.44
C SER A 98 -5.39 4.37 13.59
N ILE A 99 -4.96 4.56 12.33
CA ILE A 99 -4.46 3.48 11.46
C ILE A 99 -3.30 2.72 12.13
N LYS A 100 -2.31 3.46 12.67
CA LYS A 100 -1.16 2.84 13.34
C LYS A 100 -1.57 2.07 14.59
N GLN A 101 -2.44 2.66 15.41
CA GLN A 101 -2.94 2.03 16.63
C GLN A 101 -3.75 0.77 16.33
N PHE A 102 -4.64 0.83 15.34
CA PHE A 102 -5.41 -0.32 14.90
C PHE A 102 -4.50 -1.45 14.41
N ASN A 103 -3.48 -1.14 13.61
CA ASN A 103 -2.56 -2.17 13.13
C ASN A 103 -1.80 -2.81 14.30
N GLN A 104 -1.26 -2.00 15.21
CA GLN A 104 -0.56 -2.47 16.42
C GLN A 104 -1.43 -3.34 17.32
N ALA A 105 -2.73 -3.10 17.39
CA ALA A 105 -3.66 -3.90 18.19
C ALA A 105 -3.99 -5.26 17.54
N ASN A 106 -3.87 -5.37 16.21
CA ASN A 106 -4.32 -6.52 15.45
C ASN A 106 -3.19 -7.39 14.88
N CYS A 107 -1.93 -6.98 15.04
CA CYS A 107 -0.77 -7.76 14.62
C CYS A 107 0.46 -7.50 15.49
N ASP A 108 1.42 -8.42 15.43
CA ASP A 108 2.75 -8.17 15.98
C ASP A 108 3.43 -7.05 15.19
N ASN A 109 4.28 -6.28 15.86
CA ASN A 109 5.03 -5.22 15.20
C ASN A 109 6.06 -5.82 14.22
N THR A 110 5.68 -5.94 12.96
CA THR A 110 6.53 -6.40 11.86
C THR A 110 6.86 -5.26 10.89
N GLU A 111 7.91 -5.46 10.10
CA GLU A 111 8.28 -4.57 8.99
C GLU A 111 7.10 -4.43 8.01
N TYR A 112 6.41 -5.53 7.71
CA TYR A 112 5.26 -5.55 6.80
C TYR A 112 4.05 -4.81 7.37
N ALA A 113 3.77 -4.93 8.67
CA ALA A 113 2.74 -4.15 9.34
C ALA A 113 3.03 -2.63 9.26
N THR A 114 4.30 -2.26 9.41
CA THR A 114 4.74 -0.87 9.27
C THR A 114 4.56 -0.37 7.84
N ILE A 115 4.99 -1.16 6.85
CA ILE A 115 4.81 -0.83 5.42
C ILE A 115 3.33 -0.69 5.06
N ALA A 116 2.49 -1.64 5.48
CA ALA A 116 1.06 -1.65 5.19
C ALA A 116 0.33 -0.45 5.79
N SER A 117 0.57 -0.16 7.07
CA SER A 117 -0.05 1.00 7.74
C SER A 117 0.38 2.34 7.11
N GLN A 118 1.65 2.48 6.72
CA GLN A 118 2.12 3.69 6.03
C GLN A 118 1.53 3.82 4.63
N ALA A 119 1.41 2.72 3.89
CA ALA A 119 0.76 2.70 2.59
C ALA A 119 -0.71 3.13 2.70
N LEU A 120 -1.42 2.69 3.73
CA LEU A 120 -2.78 3.15 3.99
C LEU A 120 -2.82 4.65 4.34
N ILE A 121 -1.88 5.16 5.14
CA ILE A 121 -1.79 6.59 5.46
C ILE A 121 -1.60 7.45 4.19
N ASP A 122 -0.75 7.01 3.27
CA ASP A 122 -0.60 7.70 1.99
C ASP A 122 -1.87 7.62 1.15
N THR A 123 -2.55 6.47 1.21
CA THR A 123 -3.79 6.24 0.46
C THR A 123 -4.90 7.16 0.92
N VAL A 124 -5.13 7.25 2.23
CA VAL A 124 -6.15 8.15 2.79
C VAL A 124 -5.79 9.60 2.47
N SER A 125 -4.51 9.97 2.57
CA SER A 125 -4.04 11.33 2.26
C SER A 125 -4.25 11.70 0.79
N THR A 126 -3.91 10.79 -0.14
CA THR A 126 -4.10 10.98 -1.58
C THR A 126 -5.58 11.05 -1.94
N TRP A 127 -6.41 10.17 -1.36
CA TRP A 127 -7.84 10.15 -1.61
C TRP A 127 -8.53 11.43 -1.16
N THR A 128 -8.28 11.89 0.07
CA THR A 128 -8.93 13.08 0.62
C THR A 128 -8.44 14.37 0.00
N LYS A 129 -7.18 14.45 -0.45
CA LYS A 129 -6.68 15.63 -1.18
C LYS A 129 -7.43 15.83 -2.49
N ARG A 130 -7.64 14.74 -3.24
CA ARG A 130 -8.41 14.76 -4.50
C ARG A 130 -9.84 15.23 -4.26
N ASP A 131 -10.49 14.74 -3.20
CA ASP A 131 -11.84 15.17 -2.84
C ASP A 131 -11.89 16.62 -2.35
N GLN A 132 -10.92 17.08 -1.56
CA GLN A 132 -10.83 18.48 -1.11
C GLN A 132 -10.64 19.45 -2.26
N GLU A 133 -9.78 19.12 -3.24
CA GLU A 133 -9.64 19.91 -4.47
C GLU A 133 -10.96 19.98 -5.24
N GLN A 134 -11.71 18.86 -5.28
CA GLN A 134 -13.03 18.82 -5.90
C GLN A 134 -14.12 19.51 -5.09
N THR A 135 -14.07 19.53 -3.76
CA THR A 135 -15.13 20.11 -2.91
C THR A 135 -14.91 21.60 -2.67
N ALA A 136 -13.66 22.05 -2.49
CA ALA A 136 -13.32 23.47 -2.34
C ALA A 136 -13.64 24.30 -3.59
N LEU A 137 -13.65 23.67 -4.77
CA LEU A 137 -14.07 24.30 -6.03
C LEU A 137 -15.59 24.52 -6.12
N PHE A 138 -16.39 23.82 -5.30
CA PHE A 138 -17.85 23.80 -5.45
C PHE A 138 -18.63 24.30 -4.23
N PHE A 139 -18.21 24.08 -2.96
CA PHE A 139 -18.97 24.52 -1.77
C PHE A 139 -18.11 24.77 -0.52
N GLY A 140 -18.33 25.90 0.17
CA GLY A 140 -17.66 26.28 1.43
C GLY A 140 -18.53 26.08 2.68
N GLY A 141 -18.91 24.83 3.00
CA GLY A 141 -19.66 24.46 4.21
C GLY A 141 -18.85 23.63 5.22
N GLU A 142 -19.37 23.43 6.44
CA GLU A 142 -18.83 22.48 7.41
C GLU A 142 -18.83 21.07 6.79
N ALA A 143 -17.64 20.55 6.49
CA ALA A 143 -17.50 19.31 5.74
C ALA A 143 -17.78 18.10 6.66
N ASP A 144 -18.77 17.28 6.27
CA ASP A 144 -18.94 15.94 6.87
C ASP A 144 -17.66 15.13 6.66
N PRO A 145 -16.96 14.70 7.72
CA PRO A 145 -15.69 13.97 7.60
C PRO A 145 -15.83 12.60 6.94
N PHE A 146 -17.05 12.09 6.78
CA PHE A 146 -17.35 10.84 6.09
C PHE A 146 -17.66 10.97 4.59
N GLU A 147 -17.85 12.19 4.07
CA GLU A 147 -18.19 12.40 2.67
C GLU A 147 -17.16 11.80 1.69
N PRO A 148 -15.83 12.01 1.87
CA PRO A 148 -14.84 11.39 0.98
C PRO A 148 -14.93 9.85 0.98
N TRP A 149 -15.27 9.25 2.12
CA TRP A 149 -15.36 7.79 2.27
C TRP A 149 -16.63 7.23 1.63
N ARG A 150 -17.72 8.00 1.61
CA ARG A 150 -18.96 7.59 0.94
C ARG A 150 -18.79 7.50 -0.56
N GLN A 151 -17.98 8.37 -1.16
CA GLN A 151 -17.61 8.31 -2.58
C GLN A 151 -16.74 7.09 -2.90
N ALA A 152 -15.91 6.65 -1.95
CA ALA A 152 -15.14 5.42 -2.08
C ALA A 152 -15.96 4.15 -1.81
N ALA A 153 -17.14 4.26 -1.19
CA ALA A 153 -17.97 3.14 -0.77
C ALA A 153 -19.01 2.72 -1.82
N ASP A 154 -18.56 2.58 -3.06
CA ASP A 154 -19.27 1.89 -4.16
C ASP A 154 -18.26 1.10 -5.00
N GLY A 155 -18.72 0.34 -6.00
CA GLY A 155 -17.81 -0.48 -6.80
C GLY A 155 -16.71 0.31 -7.53
N GLY A 156 -17.01 1.51 -8.02
CA GLY A 156 -16.05 2.34 -8.75
C GLY A 156 -15.05 3.01 -7.80
N GLY A 157 -15.56 3.65 -6.75
CA GLY A 157 -14.77 4.27 -5.70
C GLY A 157 -13.88 3.26 -4.98
N PHE A 158 -14.40 2.07 -4.66
CA PHE A 158 -13.65 1.01 -4.01
C PHE A 158 -12.52 0.49 -4.89
N SER A 159 -12.79 0.32 -6.19
CA SER A 159 -11.78 -0.07 -7.17
C SER A 159 -10.62 0.93 -7.19
N GLU A 160 -10.93 2.23 -7.22
CA GLU A 160 -9.91 3.28 -7.28
C GLU A 160 -9.12 3.40 -5.97
N ILE A 161 -9.78 3.44 -4.81
CA ILE A 161 -9.06 3.56 -3.53
C ILE A 161 -8.22 2.30 -3.22
N SER A 162 -8.70 1.12 -3.61
CA SER A 162 -7.91 -0.12 -3.52
C SER A 162 -6.68 -0.07 -4.42
N ARG A 163 -6.81 0.50 -5.61
CA ARG A 163 -5.68 0.72 -6.52
C ARG A 163 -4.62 1.63 -5.90
N ILE A 164 -5.03 2.75 -5.31
CA ILE A 164 -4.10 3.65 -4.61
C ILE A 164 -3.41 2.90 -3.46
N TYR A 165 -4.16 2.14 -2.66
CA TYR A 165 -3.62 1.34 -1.55
C TYR A 165 -2.49 0.41 -1.98
N PHE A 166 -2.78 -0.45 -2.94
CA PHE A 166 -1.82 -1.46 -3.34
C PHE A 166 -0.67 -0.88 -4.17
N SER A 167 -0.85 0.22 -4.91
CA SER A 167 0.25 0.97 -5.53
C SER A 167 1.21 1.49 -4.46
N ASN A 168 0.69 2.16 -3.43
CA ASN A 168 1.50 2.69 -2.33
C ASN A 168 2.19 1.57 -1.55
N PHE A 169 1.47 0.47 -1.30
CA PHE A 169 1.99 -0.69 -0.59
C PHE A 169 3.16 -1.34 -1.34
N LEU A 170 3.00 -1.58 -2.64
CA LEU A 170 4.04 -2.14 -3.46
C LEU A 170 5.26 -1.23 -3.56
N GLY A 171 5.05 0.07 -3.81
CA GLY A 171 6.13 1.05 -3.89
C GLY A 171 6.96 1.08 -2.60
N ARG A 172 6.29 1.15 -1.44
CA ARG A 172 6.96 1.09 -0.12
C ARG A 172 7.67 -0.23 0.13
N TYR A 173 7.06 -1.34 -0.25
CA TYR A 173 7.66 -2.66 -0.07
C TYR A 173 8.95 -2.82 -0.87
N LEU A 174 8.96 -2.41 -2.14
CA LEU A 174 10.16 -2.46 -2.99
C LEU A 174 11.23 -1.49 -2.50
N LYS A 175 10.82 -0.27 -2.14
CA LYS A 175 11.70 0.77 -1.60
C LYS A 175 12.41 0.30 -0.34
N TYR A 176 11.68 -0.33 0.57
CA TYR A 176 12.21 -0.82 1.84
C TYR A 176 13.44 -1.72 1.67
N PHE A 177 13.41 -2.67 0.74
CA PHE A 177 14.57 -3.55 0.54
C PHE A 177 15.77 -2.83 -0.04
N LEU A 178 15.55 -1.99 -1.06
CA LEU A 178 16.63 -1.29 -1.74
C LEU A 178 17.25 -0.21 -0.85
N GLU A 179 16.46 0.52 -0.06
CA GLU A 179 16.97 1.48 0.91
C GLU A 179 17.76 0.79 2.03
N ARG A 180 17.30 -0.37 2.51
CA ARG A 180 18.00 -1.13 3.53
C ARG A 180 19.39 -1.58 3.08
N GLU A 181 19.52 -2.06 1.84
CA GLU A 181 20.82 -2.44 1.27
C GLU A 181 21.67 -1.21 0.93
N ALA A 182 21.05 -0.13 0.47
CA ALA A 182 21.73 1.12 0.15
C ALA A 182 22.36 1.74 1.39
N SER A 183 21.63 1.75 2.51
CA SER A 183 22.15 2.21 3.80
C SER A 183 23.29 1.34 4.34
N ALA A 184 23.35 0.06 3.99
CA ALA A 184 24.45 -0.83 4.38
C ALA A 184 25.68 -0.68 3.47
N SER A 185 25.48 -0.25 2.22
CA SER A 185 26.51 -0.29 1.17
C SER A 185 27.13 1.07 0.84
N PHE A 186 26.34 2.16 0.91
CA PHE A 186 26.84 3.49 0.58
C PHE A 186 27.71 4.08 1.70
N LYS A 187 28.88 4.58 1.30
CA LYS A 187 29.81 5.29 2.19
C LYS A 187 29.58 6.81 2.20
N ASN A 188 28.79 7.32 1.26
CA ASN A 188 28.54 8.75 1.03
C ASN A 188 27.04 9.08 1.14
N LEU A 189 26.70 10.08 1.96
CA LEU A 189 25.33 10.56 2.15
C LEU A 189 24.74 11.22 0.91
N PHE A 190 25.55 11.86 0.07
CA PHE A 190 25.08 12.50 -1.15
C PHE A 190 24.64 11.47 -2.20
N ASP A 191 25.44 10.41 -2.39
CA ASP A 191 25.10 9.32 -3.31
C ASP A 191 23.88 8.54 -2.81
N HIS A 192 23.76 8.32 -1.49
CA HIS A 192 22.56 7.73 -0.89
C HIS A 192 21.31 8.56 -1.15
N SER A 193 21.38 9.88 -0.96
CA SER A 193 20.26 10.78 -1.23
C SER A 193 19.89 10.84 -2.71
N ASP A 194 20.86 10.79 -3.63
CA ASP A 194 20.58 10.80 -5.07
C ASP A 194 19.94 9.48 -5.53
N PHE A 195 20.49 8.35 -5.04
CA PHE A 195 19.92 7.03 -5.24
C PHE A 195 18.47 6.96 -4.74
N ALA A 196 18.20 7.42 -3.52
CA ALA A 196 16.86 7.40 -2.93
C ALA A 196 15.85 8.19 -3.76
N LYS A 197 16.24 9.36 -4.30
CA LYS A 197 15.37 10.18 -5.16
C LYS A 197 15.06 9.49 -6.49
N ARG A 198 16.09 8.95 -7.16
CA ARG A 198 15.93 8.23 -8.43
C ARG A 198 15.09 6.96 -8.25
N LEU A 199 15.32 6.25 -7.15
CA LEU A 199 14.56 5.07 -6.78
C LEU A 199 13.09 5.40 -6.56
N ASP A 200 12.80 6.50 -5.85
CA ASP A 200 11.42 6.94 -5.60
C ASP A 200 10.68 7.22 -6.91
N SER A 201 11.31 7.95 -7.83
CA SER A 201 10.74 8.24 -9.16
C SER A 201 10.40 6.96 -9.92
N HIS A 202 11.35 6.04 -10.00
CA HIS A 202 11.19 4.83 -10.79
C HIS A 202 10.22 3.81 -10.16
N LEU A 203 10.22 3.65 -8.84
CA LEU A 203 9.24 2.79 -8.15
C LEU A 203 7.82 3.34 -8.26
N ASN A 204 7.66 4.67 -8.28
CA ASN A 204 6.36 5.29 -8.53
C ASN A 204 5.87 4.99 -9.95
N GLU A 205 6.75 5.04 -10.96
CA GLU A 205 6.42 4.68 -12.35
C GLU A 205 6.00 3.22 -12.48
N ILE A 206 6.81 2.28 -11.95
CA ILE A 206 6.51 0.84 -11.96
C ILE A 206 5.17 0.56 -11.26
N SER A 207 4.98 1.11 -10.06
CA SER A 207 3.78 0.85 -9.25
C SER A 207 2.53 1.46 -9.87
N LYS A 208 2.63 2.60 -10.55
CA LYS A 208 1.54 3.24 -11.26
C LYS A 208 1.20 2.48 -12.55
N SER A 209 2.20 2.15 -13.36
CA SER A 209 2.04 1.39 -14.60
C SER A 209 1.41 0.03 -14.34
N ALA A 210 1.85 -0.68 -13.30
CA ALA A 210 1.31 -1.99 -12.96
C ALA A 210 -0.20 -1.96 -12.63
N PHE A 211 -0.64 -0.85 -12.05
CA PHE A 211 -2.03 -0.64 -11.68
C PHE A 211 -2.90 -0.09 -12.82
N GLU A 212 -2.35 0.78 -13.66
CA GLU A 212 -3.05 1.32 -14.84
C GLU A 212 -3.33 0.26 -15.89
N THR A 213 -2.39 -0.66 -16.07
CA THR A 213 -2.49 -1.71 -17.08
C THR A 213 -3.40 -2.86 -16.65
N THR A 214 -3.79 -2.96 -15.38
CA THR A 214 -4.60 -4.07 -14.88
C THR A 214 -6.10 -3.75 -14.83
N LYS A 215 -6.74 -3.62 -16.00
CA LYS A 215 -8.22 -3.54 -16.15
C LYS A 215 -8.96 -4.68 -15.42
N VAL A 216 -8.32 -5.83 -15.33
CA VAL A 216 -8.80 -7.02 -14.60
C VAL A 216 -8.93 -6.77 -13.10
N THR A 217 -8.03 -5.99 -12.49
CA THR A 217 -8.07 -5.66 -11.05
C THR A 217 -9.18 -4.65 -10.77
N GLN A 218 -9.44 -3.71 -11.69
CA GLN A 218 -10.53 -2.74 -11.54
C GLN A 218 -11.91 -3.42 -11.56
N GLN A 219 -12.19 -4.22 -12.59
CA GLN A 219 -13.46 -4.93 -12.70
C GLN A 219 -13.64 -5.95 -11.56
N PHE A 220 -12.56 -6.64 -11.17
CA PHE A 220 -12.59 -7.55 -10.05
C PHE A 220 -12.88 -6.83 -8.72
N ALA A 221 -12.23 -5.69 -8.44
CA ALA A 221 -12.44 -4.95 -7.20
C ALA A 221 -13.87 -4.44 -7.09
N ALA A 222 -14.40 -3.85 -8.17
CA ALA A 222 -15.79 -3.42 -8.21
C ALA A 222 -16.78 -4.58 -8.00
N GLY A 223 -16.58 -5.70 -8.70
CA GLY A 223 -17.41 -6.88 -8.57
C GLY A 223 -17.32 -7.53 -7.19
N TRP A 224 -16.13 -7.61 -6.61
CA TRP A 224 -15.90 -8.13 -5.27
C TRP A 224 -16.59 -7.27 -4.22
N TYR A 225 -16.48 -5.94 -4.30
CA TYR A 225 -17.12 -5.03 -3.34
C TYR A 225 -18.63 -5.16 -3.37
N ASN A 226 -19.24 -5.10 -4.56
CA ASN A 226 -20.68 -5.20 -4.73
C ASN A 226 -21.24 -6.53 -4.21
N LYS A 227 -20.47 -7.61 -4.32
CA LYS A 227 -20.86 -8.94 -3.85
C LYS A 227 -20.67 -9.12 -2.34
N ASN A 228 -19.55 -8.65 -1.77
CA ASN A 228 -19.12 -9.07 -0.44
C ASN A 228 -19.13 -7.96 0.62
N ALA A 229 -19.00 -6.69 0.23
CA ALA A 229 -18.77 -5.58 1.17
C ALA A 229 -19.80 -4.44 1.13
N ALA A 230 -20.58 -4.35 0.04
CA ALA A 230 -21.54 -3.25 -0.17
C ALA A 230 -22.75 -3.31 0.77
N LYS A 231 -23.20 -4.50 1.16
CA LYS A 231 -24.40 -4.70 2.00
C LYS A 231 -24.09 -5.08 3.44
N GLN A 232 -23.01 -5.82 3.64
CA GLN A 232 -22.58 -6.34 4.93
C GLN A 232 -21.07 -6.24 5.02
N PHE A 233 -20.53 -6.22 6.23
CA PHE A 233 -19.10 -6.26 6.43
C PHE A 233 -18.57 -7.66 6.06
N PRO A 234 -17.50 -7.79 5.25
CA PRO A 234 -17.00 -9.08 4.80
C PRO A 234 -16.25 -9.83 5.89
N ASP A 235 -16.29 -11.17 5.85
CA ASP A 235 -15.53 -12.02 6.76
C ASP A 235 -14.02 -11.96 6.47
N ALA A 236 -13.21 -12.30 7.47
CA ALA A 236 -11.74 -12.24 7.35
C ALA A 236 -11.18 -13.08 6.18
N SER A 237 -11.80 -14.22 5.88
CA SER A 237 -11.41 -15.07 4.74
C SER A 237 -11.68 -14.41 3.38
N ASP A 238 -12.76 -13.64 3.26
CA ASP A 238 -13.09 -12.92 2.02
C ASP A 238 -12.12 -11.77 1.79
N ILE A 239 -11.77 -11.05 2.86
CA ILE A 239 -10.75 -9.99 2.86
C ILE A 239 -9.40 -10.58 2.43
N GLN A 240 -8.99 -11.68 3.06
CA GLN A 240 -7.76 -12.39 2.71
C GLN A 240 -7.73 -12.86 1.25
N GLY A 241 -8.86 -13.39 0.76
CA GLY A 241 -9.01 -13.82 -0.63
C GLY A 241 -8.87 -12.66 -1.61
N PHE A 242 -9.48 -11.51 -1.30
CA PHE A 242 -9.35 -10.29 -2.09
C PHE A 242 -7.90 -9.79 -2.17
N VAL A 243 -7.26 -9.62 -1.01
CA VAL A 243 -5.87 -9.17 -0.92
C VAL A 243 -4.95 -10.12 -1.69
N GLY A 244 -5.12 -11.44 -1.53
CA GLY A 244 -4.35 -12.44 -2.26
C GLY A 244 -4.52 -12.37 -3.77
N TYR A 245 -5.75 -12.22 -4.24
CA TYR A 245 -6.02 -12.07 -5.68
C TYR A 245 -5.41 -10.78 -6.24
N ALA A 246 -5.58 -9.65 -5.54
CA ALA A 246 -5.03 -8.36 -5.95
C ALA A 246 -3.50 -8.43 -6.07
N LEU A 247 -2.82 -8.90 -5.01
CA LEU A 247 -1.35 -9.03 -4.99
C LEU A 247 -0.84 -9.98 -6.07
N LYS A 248 -1.52 -11.11 -6.30
CA LYS A 248 -1.18 -12.05 -7.39
C LYS A 248 -1.28 -11.39 -8.76
N LYS A 249 -2.35 -10.63 -9.03
CA LYS A 249 -2.53 -9.94 -10.31
C LYS A 249 -1.47 -8.88 -10.53
N LEU A 250 -1.14 -8.11 -9.49
CA LEU A 250 -0.09 -7.10 -9.55
C LEU A 250 1.27 -7.71 -9.81
N LYS A 251 1.63 -8.75 -9.06
CA LYS A 251 2.88 -9.48 -9.28
C LYS A 251 2.99 -9.99 -10.71
N ASN A 252 1.93 -10.58 -11.26
CA ASN A 252 1.94 -11.06 -12.63
C ASN A 252 2.12 -9.92 -13.64
N ASN A 253 1.46 -8.79 -13.44
CA ASN A 253 1.55 -7.64 -14.34
C ASN A 253 2.93 -6.97 -14.27
N LEU A 254 3.48 -6.79 -13.05
CA LEU A 254 4.83 -6.29 -12.85
C LEU A 254 5.85 -7.15 -13.61
N VAL A 255 5.84 -8.46 -13.40
CA VAL A 255 6.79 -9.36 -14.09
C VAL A 255 6.58 -9.33 -15.61
N PHE A 256 5.34 -9.30 -16.07
CA PHE A 256 5.02 -9.25 -17.49
C PHE A 256 5.52 -7.97 -18.17
N ASN A 257 5.31 -6.80 -17.56
CA ASN A 257 5.77 -5.53 -18.14
C ASN A 257 7.29 -5.48 -18.22
N LEU A 258 7.98 -6.02 -17.21
CA LEU A 258 9.44 -6.15 -17.24
C LEU A 258 9.93 -7.09 -18.35
N ASP A 259 9.20 -8.15 -18.65
CA ASP A 259 9.53 -9.07 -19.76
C ASP A 259 9.21 -8.50 -21.15
N ALA A 260 8.40 -7.44 -21.23
CA ALA A 260 8.03 -6.80 -22.49
C ALA A 260 8.95 -5.63 -22.88
N GLU A 261 9.76 -5.14 -21.93
CA GLU A 261 10.75 -4.07 -22.12
C GLU A 261 12.18 -4.61 -22.41
N ASP A 262 12.42 -5.91 -22.18
CA ASP A 262 13.65 -6.67 -22.52
C ASP A 262 13.64 -7.18 -23.99
#